data_AF-L5MIR7-F1
#
_entry.id   AF-L5MIR7-F1
#
_cell.length_a   1.000
_cell.length_b   1.000
_cell.length_c   1.000
_cell.angle_alpha   90.00
_cell.angle_beta   90.00
_cell.angle_gamma   90.00
#
_symmetry.space_group_name_H-M   'P 1'
#
loop_
_entity.id
_entity.type
_entity.pdbx_description
1 polymer ?
#
loop_
_entity_poly.entity_id
_entity_poly.type
_entity_poly.pdbx_seq_one_letter_code
_entity_poly.pdbx_strand_id
1 'polypeptide(L)'
;MKSDPSTAAAPLRGAGSPLGSSETVRVVLSPAAAAALLEEAADHLVVHLDFREALHTCERAGQSLSNYAQADWPVGTSLEVKCSLCVVGIQALAEMDRWQEVISWVLQYYQVPEKLPPKVLELCVLLYSKMQEPGAMLEAASAWIQDPDNQGLPEYRALAELYLQQVLLPLGCLSEAEELVVGSAAFSEEQRLDVLQVISIARQQQKHEHSDSEKDQKQNQEDSFHKFLSLLMLLRRLWDSAVSHFVSLPFKKSLLATFILCLLVVRFDPASPSSLPFLCKLAQLFHWIREAMFSSLY
;
A
#
# COMPACT_ATOMS: atom_id res chain seq x y z
N MET A 1 5.34 -82.02 1.85
CA MET A 1 4.92 -80.62 1.69
C MET A 1 3.38 -80.62 1.73
N LYS A 2 2.79 -79.82 2.64
CA LYS A 2 1.34 -79.68 2.93
C LYS A 2 0.53 -79.48 1.64
N SER A 3 -0.45 -80.32 1.29
CA SER A 3 -1.87 -80.32 1.72
C SER A 3 -2.67 -79.11 1.22
N ASP A 4 -3.39 -79.31 0.10
CA ASP A 4 -4.58 -78.59 -0.43
C ASP A 4 -5.76 -78.63 0.60
N PRO A 5 -6.97 -77.99 0.43
CA PRO A 5 -7.66 -77.65 -0.84
C PRO A 5 -8.69 -76.45 -0.87
N SER A 6 -9.30 -76.23 -2.05
CA SER A 6 -10.73 -75.86 -2.35
C SER A 6 -11.43 -74.70 -1.64
N THR A 7 -12.49 -74.04 -2.12
CA THR A 7 -13.26 -73.88 -3.37
C THR A 7 -14.35 -72.85 -2.98
N ALA A 8 -14.72 -71.90 -3.85
CA ALA A 8 -16.12 -71.51 -4.17
C ALA A 8 -16.22 -70.12 -4.82
N ALA A 9 -16.96 -70.08 -5.93
CA ALA A 9 -17.42 -68.89 -6.63
C ALA A 9 -18.89 -68.60 -6.27
N ALA A 10 -19.29 -67.33 -6.14
CA ALA A 10 -20.46 -66.76 -6.84
C ALA A 10 -20.59 -65.23 -6.62
N PRO A 11 -21.33 -64.51 -7.49
CA PRO A 11 -21.19 -63.07 -7.76
C PRO A 11 -22.35 -62.22 -7.21
N LEU A 12 -22.13 -60.92 -7.03
CA LEU A 12 -23.22 -59.94 -6.95
C LEU A 12 -22.86 -58.68 -7.75
N ARG A 13 -23.49 -58.58 -8.93
CA ARG A 13 -23.68 -57.32 -9.66
C ARG A 13 -24.59 -56.41 -8.83
N GLY A 14 -24.12 -55.23 -8.52
CA GLY A 14 -24.93 -54.08 -8.09
C GLY A 14 -24.54 -52.89 -8.94
N ALA A 15 -25.43 -52.48 -9.84
CA ALA A 15 -25.30 -51.29 -10.65
C ALA A 15 -25.30 -50.04 -9.75
N GLY A 16 -24.34 -49.15 -9.96
CA GLY A 16 -24.30 -47.82 -9.37
C GLY A 16 -23.74 -46.84 -10.39
N SER A 17 -24.61 -45.94 -10.87
CA SER A 17 -24.31 -44.85 -11.79
C SER A 17 -23.13 -44.00 -11.33
N PRO A 18 -22.33 -43.39 -12.24
CA PRO A 18 -21.35 -42.40 -11.86
C PRO A 18 -22.06 -41.06 -11.65
N LEU A 19 -22.31 -40.70 -10.40
CA LEU A 19 -22.53 -39.30 -10.05
C LEU A 19 -21.16 -38.62 -10.11
N GLY A 20 -20.99 -37.77 -11.11
CA GLY A 20 -19.89 -36.83 -11.20
C GLY A 20 -19.98 -35.85 -10.04
N SER A 21 -19.21 -36.14 -8.99
CA SER A 21 -18.87 -35.16 -7.96
C SER A 21 -17.56 -34.52 -8.38
N SER A 22 -17.64 -33.30 -8.93
CA SER A 22 -16.49 -32.39 -8.95
C SER A 22 -16.21 -31.95 -7.51
N GLU A 23 -15.62 -32.85 -6.74
CA GLU A 23 -14.97 -32.48 -5.49
C GLU A 23 -13.66 -31.81 -5.90
N THR A 24 -13.61 -30.48 -5.79
CA THR A 24 -12.36 -29.76 -5.89
C THR A 24 -11.47 -30.26 -4.77
N VAL A 25 -10.57 -31.19 -5.11
CA VAL A 25 -9.51 -31.65 -4.23
C VAL A 25 -8.75 -30.40 -3.80
N ARG A 26 -9.02 -29.92 -2.58
CA ARG A 26 -8.31 -28.80 -1.99
C ARG A 26 -6.88 -29.29 -1.81
N VAL A 27 -5.99 -28.85 -2.69
CA VAL A 27 -4.56 -29.17 -2.61
C VAL A 27 -4.02 -28.41 -1.41
N VAL A 28 -3.81 -29.14 -0.33
CA VAL A 28 -3.29 -28.65 0.93
C VAL A 28 -1.76 -28.71 0.84
N LEU A 29 -1.09 -27.55 0.85
CA LEU A 29 0.37 -27.47 0.71
C LEU A 29 1.08 -27.65 2.05
N SER A 30 2.16 -28.42 2.07
CA SER A 30 3.03 -28.52 3.25
C SER A 30 3.80 -27.21 3.49
N PRO A 31 4.32 -26.95 4.70
CA PRO A 31 5.16 -25.79 4.98
C PRO A 31 6.41 -25.71 4.09
N ALA A 32 6.98 -26.85 3.71
CA ALA A 32 8.07 -26.91 2.73
C ALA A 32 7.63 -26.42 1.34
N ALA A 33 6.40 -26.75 0.94
CA ALA A 33 5.82 -26.23 -0.30
C ALA A 33 5.48 -24.74 -0.21
N ALA A 34 5.02 -24.25 0.95
CA ALA A 34 4.80 -22.82 1.16
C ALA A 34 6.13 -22.03 1.17
N ALA A 35 7.19 -22.60 1.72
CA ALA A 35 8.54 -22.02 1.65
C ALA A 35 9.08 -22.00 0.22
N ALA A 36 8.87 -23.06 -0.57
CA ALA A 36 9.23 -23.07 -1.99
C ALA A 36 8.45 -22.00 -2.79
N LEU A 37 7.16 -21.80 -2.50
CA LEU A 37 6.38 -20.70 -3.11
C LEU A 37 6.86 -19.31 -2.65
N LEU A 38 7.34 -19.18 -1.42
CA LEU A 38 7.94 -17.93 -0.95
C LEU A 38 9.23 -17.63 -1.72
N GLU A 39 10.08 -18.63 -1.96
CA GLU A 39 11.29 -18.50 -2.79
C GLU A 39 10.91 -18.10 -4.22
N GLU A 40 9.93 -18.76 -4.83
CA GLU A 40 9.41 -18.42 -6.17
C GLU A 40 8.87 -16.97 -6.21
N ALA A 41 8.10 -16.55 -5.20
CA ALA A 41 7.57 -15.19 -5.10
C ALA A 41 8.71 -14.15 -4.96
N ALA A 42 9.75 -14.46 -4.19
CA ALA A 42 10.91 -13.61 -4.04
C ALA A 42 11.71 -13.49 -5.36
N ASP A 43 11.85 -14.59 -6.11
CA ASP A 43 12.48 -14.58 -7.43
C ASP A 43 11.69 -13.71 -8.43
N HIS A 44 10.36 -13.84 -8.45
CA HIS A 44 9.51 -12.96 -9.26
C HIS A 44 9.68 -11.50 -8.87
N LEU A 45 9.72 -11.18 -7.57
CA LEU A 45 9.87 -9.82 -7.06
C LEU A 45 11.24 -9.21 -7.40
N VAL A 46 12.33 -9.94 -7.17
CA VAL A 46 13.70 -9.39 -7.19
C VAL A 46 14.42 -9.62 -8.50
N VAL A 47 14.30 -10.82 -9.08
CA VAL A 47 15.05 -11.20 -10.29
C VAL A 47 14.28 -10.81 -11.54
N HIS A 48 12.99 -11.14 -11.59
CA HIS A 48 12.17 -10.93 -12.77
C HIS A 48 11.46 -9.58 -12.79
N LEU A 49 11.37 -8.90 -11.63
CA LEU A 49 10.59 -7.68 -11.45
C LEU A 49 9.12 -7.85 -11.90
N ASP A 50 8.60 -9.08 -11.79
CA ASP A 50 7.22 -9.42 -12.06
C ASP A 50 6.42 -9.34 -10.76
N PHE A 51 6.07 -8.12 -10.38
CA PHE A 51 5.35 -7.83 -9.14
C PHE A 51 3.96 -8.46 -9.11
N ARG A 52 3.33 -8.66 -10.28
CA ARG A 52 2.01 -9.27 -10.36
C ARG A 52 2.09 -10.75 -10.03
N GLU A 53 3.03 -11.47 -10.64
CA GLU A 53 3.23 -12.89 -10.35
C GLU A 53 3.78 -13.11 -8.94
N ALA A 54 4.64 -12.21 -8.43
CA ALA A 54 5.09 -12.25 -7.04
C ALA A 54 3.89 -12.19 -6.07
N LEU A 55 2.99 -11.21 -6.25
CA LEU A 55 1.80 -11.07 -5.40
C LEU A 55 0.86 -12.28 -5.52
N HIS A 56 0.59 -12.73 -6.76
CA HIS A 56 -0.28 -13.88 -6.99
C HIS A 56 0.29 -15.16 -6.34
N THR A 57 1.61 -15.35 -6.41
CA THR A 57 2.29 -16.46 -5.75
C THR A 57 2.18 -16.35 -4.22
N CYS A 58 2.32 -15.15 -3.66
CA CYS A 58 2.09 -14.90 -2.23
C CYS A 58 0.66 -15.27 -1.79
N GLU A 59 -0.34 -14.87 -2.55
CA GLU A 59 -1.76 -15.16 -2.25
C GLU A 59 -2.04 -16.66 -2.31
N ARG A 60 -1.49 -17.35 -3.30
CA ARG A 60 -1.62 -18.80 -3.47
C ARG A 60 -0.98 -19.57 -2.29
N ALA A 61 0.18 -19.12 -1.84
CA ALA A 61 0.84 -19.67 -0.66
C ALA A 61 0.06 -19.38 0.63
N GLY A 62 -0.40 -18.14 0.81
CA GLY A 62 -1.15 -17.70 1.98
C GLY A 62 -2.50 -18.42 2.16
N GLN A 63 -3.26 -18.62 1.08
CA GLN A 63 -4.50 -19.40 1.10
C GLN A 63 -4.24 -20.84 1.55
N SER A 64 -3.12 -21.42 1.12
CA SER A 64 -2.76 -22.79 1.48
C SER A 64 -2.39 -22.93 2.96
N LEU A 65 -1.71 -21.92 3.53
CA LEU A 65 -1.37 -21.87 4.96
C LEU A 65 -2.60 -21.65 5.86
N SER A 66 -3.54 -20.81 5.44
CA SER A 66 -4.78 -20.55 6.19
C SER A 66 -5.65 -21.81 6.35
N ASN A 67 -5.60 -22.73 5.39
CA ASN A 67 -6.29 -24.02 5.47
C ASN A 67 -5.67 -25.00 6.49
N TYR A 68 -4.46 -24.71 7.02
CA TYR A 68 -3.67 -25.60 7.88
C TYR A 68 -3.68 -25.21 9.37
N ALA A 69 -4.31 -24.09 9.76
CA ALA A 69 -4.36 -23.60 11.15
C ALA A 69 -5.07 -24.55 12.14
N GLN A 70 -5.37 -25.79 11.73
CA GLN A 70 -6.12 -26.81 12.46
C GLN A 70 -5.38 -28.16 12.59
N ALA A 71 -4.12 -28.29 12.14
CA ALA A 71 -3.35 -29.54 12.23
C ALA A 71 -1.92 -29.34 12.79
N ASP A 72 -1.51 -30.31 13.63
CA ASP A 72 -0.24 -30.44 14.38
C ASP A 72 1.03 -30.01 13.62
N TRP A 73 1.42 -28.74 13.70
CA TRP A 73 2.72 -28.24 13.24
C TRP A 73 3.37 -27.33 14.29
N PRO A 74 4.72 -27.28 14.40
CA PRO A 74 5.40 -26.24 15.17
C PRO A 74 5.00 -24.85 14.64
N VAL A 75 4.11 -24.20 15.40
CA VAL A 75 3.47 -22.91 15.11
C VAL A 75 4.45 -21.85 14.60
N GLY A 76 5.71 -21.89 15.05
CA GLY A 76 6.77 -20.94 14.67
C GLY A 76 7.10 -20.89 13.18
N THR A 77 7.37 -22.02 12.52
CA THR A 77 7.83 -22.02 11.12
C THR A 77 6.75 -21.58 10.14
N SER A 78 5.49 -21.93 10.40
CA SER A 78 4.36 -21.48 9.58
C SER A 78 4.13 -19.97 9.71
N LEU A 79 4.27 -19.44 10.93
CA LEU A 79 4.14 -18.01 11.19
C LEU A 79 5.24 -17.18 10.51
N GLU A 80 6.47 -17.69 10.51
CA GLU A 80 7.62 -17.06 9.84
C GLU A 80 7.44 -17.01 8.33
N VAL A 81 7.06 -18.12 7.69
CA VAL A 81 6.78 -18.15 6.24
C VAL A 81 5.63 -17.19 5.90
N LYS A 82 4.55 -17.18 6.70
CA LYS A 82 3.42 -16.25 6.53
C LYS A 82 3.87 -14.78 6.62
N CYS A 83 4.70 -14.45 7.60
CA CYS A 83 5.28 -13.12 7.75
C CYS A 83 6.07 -12.73 6.50
N SER A 84 6.98 -13.59 6.05
CA SER A 84 7.81 -13.36 4.86
C SER A 84 6.99 -13.21 3.58
N LEU A 85 5.94 -14.01 3.41
CA LEU A 85 5.00 -13.85 2.29
C LEU A 85 4.32 -12.48 2.31
N CYS A 86 3.94 -11.98 3.49
CA CYS A 86 3.37 -10.65 3.61
C CYS A 86 4.39 -9.57 3.28
N VAL A 87 5.65 -9.71 3.68
CA VAL A 87 6.72 -8.75 3.31
C VAL A 87 6.87 -8.67 1.79
N VAL A 88 6.95 -9.81 1.10
CA VAL A 88 7.06 -9.86 -0.37
C VAL A 88 5.81 -9.27 -1.04
N GLY A 89 4.61 -9.62 -0.56
CA GLY A 89 3.35 -9.11 -1.09
C GLY A 89 3.17 -7.60 -0.89
N ILE A 90 3.57 -7.06 0.27
CA ILE A 90 3.56 -5.61 0.53
C ILE A 90 4.48 -4.89 -0.46
N GLN A 91 5.70 -5.40 -0.65
CA GLN A 91 6.64 -4.82 -1.61
C GLN A 91 6.05 -4.85 -3.02
N ALA A 92 5.51 -6.00 -3.46
CA ALA A 92 4.88 -6.12 -4.77
C ALA A 92 3.71 -5.14 -4.97
N LEU A 93 2.85 -4.98 -3.97
CA LEU A 93 1.76 -3.98 -3.99
C LEU A 93 2.30 -2.56 -4.09
N ALA A 94 3.35 -2.23 -3.35
CA ALA A 94 3.99 -0.93 -3.40
C ALA A 94 4.60 -0.63 -4.78
N GLU A 95 5.31 -1.59 -5.38
CA GLU A 95 5.92 -1.45 -6.73
C GLU A 95 4.86 -1.34 -7.84
N MET A 96 3.65 -1.87 -7.63
CA MET A 96 2.51 -1.74 -8.53
C MET A 96 1.67 -0.46 -8.33
N ASP A 97 2.10 0.45 -7.45
CA ASP A 97 1.32 1.65 -7.03
C ASP A 97 -0.06 1.30 -6.45
N ARG A 98 -0.17 0.13 -5.82
CA ARG A 98 -1.39 -0.38 -5.14
C ARG A 98 -1.22 -0.34 -3.61
N TRP A 99 -0.47 0.62 -3.11
CA TRP A 99 -0.11 0.73 -1.69
C TRP A 99 -1.33 0.94 -0.78
N GLN A 100 -2.41 1.55 -1.29
CA GLN A 100 -3.66 1.75 -0.55
C GLN A 100 -4.32 0.43 -0.15
N GLU A 101 -4.04 -0.65 -0.90
CA GLU A 101 -4.64 -1.96 -0.65
C GLU A 101 -3.93 -2.72 0.46
N VAL A 102 -2.68 -2.35 0.80
CA VAL A 102 -1.78 -3.10 1.69
C VAL A 102 -2.43 -3.47 3.02
N ILE A 103 -3.05 -2.53 3.72
CA ILE A 103 -3.64 -2.83 5.05
C ILE A 103 -4.80 -3.81 4.91
N SER A 104 -5.71 -3.55 3.99
CA SER A 104 -6.84 -4.45 3.74
C SER A 104 -6.39 -5.84 3.29
N TRP A 105 -5.30 -5.92 2.52
CA TRP A 105 -4.74 -7.17 2.02
C TRP A 105 -4.07 -7.97 3.13
N VAL A 106 -3.20 -7.36 3.94
CA VAL A 106 -2.54 -8.04 5.05
C VAL A 106 -3.56 -8.51 6.10
N LEU A 107 -4.58 -7.70 6.38
CA LEU A 107 -5.63 -8.05 7.35
C LEU A 107 -6.51 -9.23 6.90
N GLN A 108 -6.54 -9.60 5.62
CA GLN A 108 -7.19 -10.85 5.19
C GLN A 108 -6.52 -12.08 5.83
N TYR A 109 -5.24 -11.99 6.18
CA TYR A 109 -4.48 -13.10 6.76
C TYR A 109 -4.46 -13.06 8.29
N TYR A 110 -4.41 -11.88 8.90
CA TYR A 110 -4.28 -11.72 10.36
C TYR A 110 -5.59 -11.33 11.06
N GLN A 111 -6.61 -10.98 10.29
CA GLN A 111 -7.96 -10.55 10.70
C GLN A 111 -8.00 -9.20 11.41
N VAL A 112 -7.15 -9.01 12.42
CA VAL A 112 -7.13 -7.81 13.26
C VAL A 112 -5.71 -7.23 13.36
N PRO A 113 -5.55 -5.89 13.46
CA PRO A 113 -4.24 -5.25 13.50
C PRO A 113 -3.33 -5.73 14.63
N GLU A 114 -3.88 -6.06 15.80
CA GLU A 114 -3.16 -6.49 17.00
C GLU A 114 -2.37 -7.78 16.78
N LYS A 115 -2.79 -8.61 15.81
CA LYS A 115 -2.14 -9.89 15.47
C LYS A 115 -1.13 -9.75 14.33
N LEU A 116 -0.86 -8.54 13.84
CA LEU A 116 0.18 -8.30 12.87
C LEU A 116 1.57 -8.59 13.47
N PRO A 117 2.45 -9.30 12.74
CA PRO A 117 3.85 -9.41 13.13
C PRO A 117 4.50 -8.01 13.17
N PRO A 118 5.44 -7.76 14.12
CA PRO A 118 6.13 -6.47 14.23
C PRO A 118 6.69 -5.95 12.90
N LYS A 119 7.34 -6.83 12.13
CA LYS A 119 7.94 -6.48 10.84
C LYS A 119 6.92 -6.03 9.80
N VAL A 120 5.74 -6.64 9.80
CA VAL A 120 4.66 -6.32 8.86
C VAL A 120 4.07 -4.95 9.21
N LEU A 121 3.83 -4.68 10.49
CA LEU A 121 3.37 -3.36 10.93
C LEU A 121 4.39 -2.26 10.61
N GLU A 122 5.68 -2.51 10.88
CA GLU A 122 6.77 -1.58 10.58
C GLU A 122 6.75 -1.16 9.10
N LEU A 123 6.69 -2.13 8.18
CA LEU A 123 6.66 -1.87 6.74
C LEU A 123 5.42 -1.09 6.32
N CYS A 124 4.25 -1.42 6.88
CA CYS A 124 3.02 -0.67 6.65
C CYS A 124 3.17 0.80 7.08
N VAL A 125 3.65 1.06 8.30
CA VAL A 125 3.86 2.44 8.79
C VAL A 125 4.83 3.22 7.89
N LEU A 126 5.95 2.60 7.53
CA LEU A 126 6.95 3.22 6.66
C LEU A 126 6.42 3.52 5.26
N LEU A 127 5.66 2.59 4.68
CA LEU A 127 5.06 2.77 3.36
C LEU A 127 4.08 3.95 3.34
N TYR A 128 3.13 3.98 4.28
CA TYR A 128 2.12 5.05 4.33
C TYR A 128 2.72 6.41 4.68
N SER A 129 3.74 6.45 5.54
CA SER A 129 4.51 7.68 5.78
C SER A 129 5.21 8.14 4.49
N LYS A 130 5.87 7.24 3.76
CA LYS A 130 6.53 7.56 2.48
C LYS A 130 5.54 8.10 1.43
N MET A 131 4.31 7.59 1.43
CA MET A 131 3.24 8.06 0.55
C MET A 131 2.53 9.32 1.06
N GLN A 132 3.02 9.94 2.14
CA GLN A 132 2.46 11.14 2.78
C GLN A 132 1.01 10.98 3.26
N GLU A 133 0.60 9.74 3.53
CA GLU A 133 -0.73 9.39 4.03
C GLU A 133 -0.64 8.60 5.35
N PRO A 134 0.08 9.11 6.37
CA PRO A 134 0.24 8.40 7.64
C PRO A 134 -1.07 8.21 8.41
N GLY A 135 -2.11 9.01 8.10
CA GLY A 135 -3.44 8.92 8.71
C GLY A 135 -4.10 7.55 8.53
N ALA A 136 -3.83 6.86 7.42
CA ALA A 136 -4.35 5.52 7.19
C ALA A 136 -3.81 4.47 8.17
N MET A 137 -2.71 4.76 8.87
CA MET A 137 -2.11 3.87 9.88
C MET A 137 -2.54 4.19 11.30
N LEU A 138 -3.26 5.28 11.54
CA LEU A 138 -3.61 5.73 12.90
C LEU A 138 -4.33 4.64 13.69
N GLU A 139 -5.42 4.08 13.14
CA GLU A 139 -6.22 3.06 13.83
C GLU A 139 -5.44 1.75 14.00
N ALA A 140 -4.81 1.24 12.93
CA ALA A 140 -4.12 -0.04 12.94
C ALA A 140 -2.90 -0.05 13.86
N ALA A 141 -2.08 1.00 13.83
CA ALA A 141 -0.92 1.12 14.70
C ALA A 141 -1.33 1.39 16.15
N SER A 142 -2.35 2.21 16.39
CA SER A 142 -2.89 2.44 17.74
C SER A 142 -3.37 1.14 18.38
N ALA A 143 -4.15 0.34 17.65
CA ALA A 143 -4.65 -0.94 18.13
C ALA A 143 -3.49 -1.88 18.51
N TRP A 144 -2.48 -2.00 17.64
CA TRP A 144 -1.31 -2.85 17.91
C TRP A 144 -0.51 -2.40 19.14
N ILE A 145 -0.29 -1.09 19.29
CA ILE A 145 0.48 -0.51 20.41
C ILE A 145 -0.25 -0.64 21.75
N GLN A 146 -1.58 -0.54 21.75
CA GLN A 146 -2.39 -0.65 22.96
C GLN A 146 -2.60 -2.10 23.41
N ASP A 147 -2.38 -3.09 22.53
CA ASP A 147 -2.56 -4.50 22.87
C ASP A 147 -1.49 -4.98 23.89
N PRO A 148 -1.90 -5.56 25.03
CA PRO A 148 -0.98 -5.96 26.09
C PRO A 148 -0.08 -7.15 25.70
N ASP A 149 -0.49 -7.99 24.75
CA ASP A 149 0.34 -9.11 24.26
C ASP A 149 1.58 -8.56 23.52
N ASN A 150 1.46 -7.39 22.90
CA ASN A 150 2.52 -6.77 22.12
C ASN A 150 3.53 -5.98 22.96
N GLN A 151 3.12 -5.47 24.13
CA GLN A 151 3.98 -4.66 25.01
C GLN A 151 5.20 -5.42 25.56
N GLY A 152 5.13 -6.76 25.60
CA GLY A 152 6.25 -7.61 26.00
C GLY A 152 7.25 -7.94 24.88
N LEU A 153 6.97 -7.52 23.64
CA LEU A 153 7.81 -7.86 22.49
C LEU A 153 9.09 -7.00 22.46
N PRO A 154 10.24 -7.55 22.04
CA PRO A 154 11.48 -6.78 21.95
C PRO A 154 11.40 -5.64 20.92
N GLU A 155 10.58 -5.77 19.88
CA GLU A 155 10.37 -4.75 18.85
C GLU A 155 9.42 -3.63 19.28
N TYR A 156 8.67 -3.80 20.39
CA TYR A 156 7.64 -2.87 20.82
C TYR A 156 8.15 -1.44 20.93
N ARG A 157 9.34 -1.27 21.53
CA ARG A 157 9.97 0.06 21.69
C ARG A 157 10.17 0.75 20.34
N ALA A 158 10.79 0.05 19.39
CA ALA A 158 11.08 0.60 18.08
C ALA A 158 9.80 0.95 17.32
N LEU A 159 8.75 0.13 17.45
CA LEU A 159 7.45 0.38 16.83
C LEU A 159 6.68 1.54 17.49
N ALA A 160 6.77 1.70 18.81
CA ALA A 160 6.19 2.83 19.51
C ALA A 160 6.87 4.16 19.11
N GLU A 161 8.20 4.17 19.00
CA GLU A 161 8.96 5.30 18.47
C GLU A 161 8.59 5.60 17.01
N LEU A 162 8.49 4.57 16.17
CA LEU A 162 8.09 4.70 14.78
C LEU A 162 6.68 5.28 14.65
N TYR A 163 5.71 4.77 15.40
CA TYR A 163 4.33 5.25 15.41
C TYR A 163 4.26 6.71 15.84
N LEU A 164 4.97 7.08 16.90
CA LEU A 164 5.07 8.45 17.37
C LEU A 164 5.61 9.39 16.28
N GLN A 165 6.73 9.04 15.65
CA GLN A 165 7.44 9.89 14.70
C GLN A 165 6.80 9.95 13.32
N GLN A 166 6.25 8.83 12.84
CA GLN A 166 5.75 8.70 11.48
C GLN A 166 4.24 8.90 11.37
N VAL A 167 3.50 8.82 12.48
CA VAL A 167 2.04 8.92 12.47
C VAL A 167 1.55 10.03 13.40
N LEU A 168 1.79 9.94 14.71
CA LEU A 168 1.17 10.87 15.67
C LEU A 168 1.65 12.32 15.50
N LEU A 169 2.96 12.54 15.47
CA LEU A 169 3.52 13.89 15.36
C LEU A 169 3.19 14.56 14.00
N PRO A 170 3.34 13.89 12.84
CA PRO A 170 2.96 14.48 11.55
C PRO A 170 1.47 14.83 11.43
N LEU A 171 0.59 14.06 12.08
CA LEU A 171 -0.85 14.32 12.09
C LEU A 171 -1.28 15.38 13.12
N GLY A 172 -0.38 15.78 14.02
CA GLY A 172 -0.71 16.70 15.12
C GLY A 172 -1.59 16.05 16.21
N CYS A 173 -1.59 14.73 16.33
CA CYS A 173 -2.26 13.96 17.39
C CYS A 173 -1.46 14.07 18.71
N LEU A 174 -1.42 15.29 19.25
CA LEU A 174 -0.54 15.65 20.37
C LEU A 174 -0.94 14.99 21.69
N SER A 175 -2.24 14.74 21.90
CA SER A 175 -2.75 14.11 23.13
C SER A 175 -2.37 12.63 23.18
N GLU A 176 -2.57 11.93 22.07
CA GLU A 176 -2.21 10.52 21.88
C GLU A 176 -0.69 10.33 21.95
N ALA A 177 0.08 11.28 21.40
CA ALA A 177 1.54 11.29 21.50
C ALA A 177 2.02 11.42 22.95
N GLU A 178 1.41 12.31 23.73
CA GLU A 178 1.72 12.52 25.14
C GLU A 178 1.37 11.28 25.97
N GLU A 179 0.18 10.70 25.76
CA GLU A 179 -0.27 9.49 26.45
C GLU A 179 0.68 8.31 26.19
N LEU A 180 1.08 8.10 24.93
CA LEU A 180 2.00 7.03 24.56
C LEU A 180 3.35 7.15 25.27
N VAL A 181 3.91 8.36 25.32
CA VAL A 181 5.24 8.64 25.89
C VAL A 181 5.24 8.52 27.41
N VAL A 182 4.17 8.98 28.06
CA VAL A 182 4.02 8.93 29.53
C VAL A 182 3.63 7.52 29.99
N GLY A 183 2.69 6.88 29.30
CA GLY A 183 2.13 5.58 29.68
C GLY A 183 3.02 4.39 29.34
N SER A 184 3.92 4.53 28.38
CA SER A 184 4.78 3.42 27.96
C SER A 184 6.15 3.41 28.66
N ALA A 185 6.51 2.26 29.22
CA ALA A 185 7.87 1.99 29.72
C ALA A 185 8.93 1.95 28.59
N ALA A 186 8.52 1.99 27.32
CA ALA A 186 9.42 1.92 26.18
C ALA A 186 10.34 3.15 26.05
N PHE A 187 9.94 4.34 26.49
CA PHE A 187 10.75 5.55 26.25
C PHE A 187 11.74 5.81 27.39
N SER A 188 12.97 6.22 27.06
CA SER A 188 13.93 6.69 28.06
C SER A 188 13.48 8.04 28.65
N GLU A 189 13.93 8.39 29.84
CA GLU A 189 13.58 9.67 30.47
C GLU A 189 13.96 10.88 29.62
N GLU A 190 15.13 10.83 28.98
CA GLU A 190 15.61 11.85 28.04
C GLU A 190 14.67 11.98 26.83
N GLN A 191 14.35 10.86 26.16
CA GLN A 191 13.42 10.87 25.02
C GLN A 191 12.03 11.39 25.41
N ARG A 192 11.53 11.04 26.61
CA ARG A 192 10.24 11.55 27.10
C ARG A 192 10.26 13.06 27.22
N LEU A 193 11.29 13.62 27.83
CA LEU A 193 11.40 15.08 28.03
C LEU A 193 11.47 15.82 26.69
N ASP A 194 12.28 15.32 25.74
CA ASP A 194 12.41 15.92 24.41
C ASP A 194 11.07 15.95 23.67
N VAL A 195 10.35 14.82 23.64
CA VAL A 195 9.05 14.74 22.96
C VAL A 195 8.01 15.60 23.65
N LEU A 196 7.94 15.60 24.99
CA LEU A 196 7.02 16.44 25.74
C LEU A 196 7.30 17.94 25.50
N GLN A 197 8.56 18.32 25.35
CA GLN A 197 8.92 19.69 24.98
C GLN A 197 8.39 20.03 23.59
N VAL A 198 8.59 19.18 22.59
CA VAL A 198 8.07 19.36 21.23
C VAL A 198 6.54 19.48 21.24
N ILE A 199 5.84 18.60 21.97
CA ILE A 199 4.39 18.63 22.12
C ILE A 199 3.92 19.93 22.77
N SER A 200 4.61 20.38 23.82
CA SER A 200 4.25 21.63 24.51
C SER A 200 4.37 22.86 23.61
N ILE A 201 5.42 22.91 22.78
CA ILE A 201 5.65 23.98 21.80
C ILE A 201 4.56 23.94 20.72
N ALA A 202 4.28 22.77 20.16
CA ALA A 202 3.24 22.59 19.14
C ALA A 202 1.85 22.98 19.68
N ARG A 203 1.53 22.62 20.92
CA ARG A 203 0.26 22.98 21.59
C ARG A 203 0.16 24.49 21.83
N GLN A 204 1.27 25.15 22.18
CA GLN A 204 1.30 26.62 22.33
C GLN A 204 1.08 27.34 20.99
N GLN A 205 1.65 26.82 19.90
CA GLN A 205 1.46 27.34 18.55
C GLN A 205 0.01 27.19 18.09
N GLN A 206 -0.60 26.01 18.26
CA GLN A 206 -2.03 25.81 17.96
C GLN A 206 -2.92 26.77 18.76
N LYS A 207 -2.61 26.99 20.05
CA LYS A 207 -3.38 27.91 20.90
C LYS A 207 -3.21 29.38 20.49
N HIS A 208 -2.05 29.77 19.99
CA HIS A 208 -1.83 31.13 19.46
C HIS A 208 -2.55 31.33 18.13
N GLU A 209 -2.51 30.36 17.21
CA GLU A 209 -3.28 30.42 15.97
C GLU A 209 -4.79 30.48 16.22
N HIS A 210 -5.29 29.77 17.24
CA HIS A 210 -6.69 29.87 17.68
C HIS A 210 -7.00 31.21 18.37
N SER A 211 -6.10 31.73 19.20
CA SER A 211 -6.32 33.01 19.93
C SER A 211 -6.23 34.25 19.04
N ASP A 212 -5.44 34.21 17.97
CA ASP A 212 -5.40 35.29 16.97
C ASP A 212 -6.61 35.23 16.02
N SER A 213 -7.24 34.06 15.87
CA SER A 213 -8.54 33.90 15.20
C SER A 213 -9.72 34.32 16.10
N GLU A 214 -9.65 34.08 17.42
CA GLU A 214 -10.71 34.41 18.39
C GLU A 214 -10.92 35.91 18.62
N LYS A 215 -9.98 36.78 18.23
CA LYS A 215 -10.16 38.24 18.35
C LYS A 215 -11.13 38.82 17.31
N ASP A 216 -11.44 38.10 16.24
CA ASP A 216 -12.31 38.59 15.15
C ASP A 216 -13.67 37.86 15.05
N GLN A 217 -13.98 36.90 15.92
CA GLN A 217 -15.22 36.12 15.76
C GLN A 217 -15.84 35.63 17.06
N LYS A 218 -16.26 36.58 17.89
CA LYS A 218 -17.41 36.29 18.75
C LYS A 218 -18.67 36.29 17.91
N GLN A 219 -19.33 35.14 17.91
CA GLN A 219 -20.76 34.89 17.64
C GLN A 219 -21.07 34.35 16.23
N ASN A 220 -21.29 33.01 16.19
CA ASN A 220 -21.87 32.18 15.12
C ASN A 220 -20.94 31.56 14.04
N GLN A 221 -19.78 30.96 14.38
CA GLN A 221 -18.95 30.33 13.34
C GLN A 221 -18.36 28.93 13.61
N GLU A 222 -18.73 28.20 14.67
CA GLU A 222 -18.27 26.79 14.82
C GLU A 222 -18.86 25.86 13.75
N ASP A 223 -20.06 26.16 13.25
CA ASP A 223 -20.74 25.34 12.23
C ASP A 223 -20.30 25.65 10.79
N SER A 224 -19.52 26.72 10.60
CA SER A 224 -19.09 27.26 9.30
C SER A 224 -17.62 26.91 9.02
N PHE A 225 -16.75 26.95 10.03
CA PHE A 225 -15.35 26.53 9.85
C PHE A 225 -15.21 25.05 9.54
N HIS A 226 -15.96 24.17 10.21
CA HIS A 226 -15.94 22.74 9.86
C HIS A 226 -16.45 22.48 8.44
N LYS A 227 -17.43 23.24 7.96
CA LYS A 227 -17.91 23.18 6.57
C LYS A 227 -16.87 23.75 5.60
N PHE A 228 -16.17 24.82 5.96
CA PHE A 228 -15.12 25.44 5.15
C PHE A 228 -13.88 24.54 5.06
N LEU A 229 -13.42 23.96 6.16
CA LEU A 229 -12.35 22.96 6.20
C LEU A 229 -12.72 21.70 5.42
N SER A 230 -13.96 21.21 5.56
CA SER A 230 -14.45 20.08 4.77
C SER A 230 -14.53 20.42 3.28
N LEU A 231 -14.98 21.62 2.90
CA LEU A 231 -14.97 22.12 1.53
C LEU A 231 -13.55 22.29 0.99
N LEU A 232 -12.61 22.73 1.81
CA LEU A 232 -11.21 22.93 1.43
C LEU A 232 -10.48 21.59 1.25
N MET A 233 -10.79 20.61 2.10
CA MET A 233 -10.33 19.22 1.92
C MET A 233 -10.96 18.58 0.68
N LEU A 234 -12.24 18.85 0.39
CA LEU A 234 -12.86 18.40 -0.86
C LEU A 234 -12.21 19.07 -2.07
N LEU A 235 -11.92 20.38 -2.00
CA LEU A 235 -11.25 21.12 -3.06
C LEU A 235 -9.83 20.59 -3.29
N ARG A 236 -9.09 20.31 -2.21
CA ARG A 236 -7.76 19.73 -2.27
C ARG A 236 -7.79 18.32 -2.86
N ARG A 237 -8.76 17.48 -2.46
CA ARG A 237 -8.96 16.13 -3.01
C ARG A 237 -9.35 16.16 -4.49
N LEU A 238 -10.18 17.12 -4.91
CA LEU A 238 -10.54 17.34 -6.31
C LEU A 238 -9.35 17.90 -7.11
N TRP A 239 -8.53 18.75 -6.50
CA TRP A 239 -7.31 19.28 -7.09
C TRP A 239 -6.26 18.17 -7.29
N ASP A 240 -6.01 17.35 -6.27
CA ASP A 240 -5.09 16.22 -6.34
C ASP A 240 -5.58 15.15 -7.33
N SER A 241 -6.90 14.97 -7.44
CA SER A 241 -7.52 14.13 -8.48
C SER A 241 -7.34 14.71 -9.89
N ALA A 242 -7.49 16.03 -10.06
CA ALA A 242 -7.26 16.69 -11.33
C ALA A 242 -5.76 16.64 -11.72
N VAL A 243 -4.86 16.96 -10.80
CA VAL A 243 -3.40 16.92 -11.00
C VAL A 243 -2.94 15.50 -11.32
N SER A 244 -3.42 14.47 -10.62
CA SER A 244 -3.12 13.07 -10.96
C SER A 244 -3.69 12.67 -12.32
N HIS A 245 -4.87 13.18 -12.71
CA HIS A 245 -5.39 12.99 -14.07
C HIS A 245 -4.58 13.71 -15.16
N PHE A 246 -4.00 14.87 -14.85
CA PHE A 246 -3.13 15.63 -15.75
C PHE A 246 -1.71 15.05 -15.85
N VAL A 247 -1.20 14.48 -14.76
CA VAL A 247 0.13 13.84 -14.68
C VAL A 247 0.10 12.41 -15.22
N SER A 248 -1.02 11.70 -15.12
CA SER A 248 -1.25 10.38 -15.75
C SER A 248 -1.59 10.46 -17.24
N LEU A 249 -1.91 11.66 -17.76
CA LEU A 249 -2.01 11.85 -19.20
C LEU A 249 -0.62 11.63 -19.81
N PRO A 250 -0.44 10.69 -20.75
CA PRO A 250 0.87 10.45 -21.34
C PRO A 250 1.37 11.77 -21.91
N PHE A 251 2.52 12.24 -21.45
CA PHE A 251 3.12 13.55 -21.79
C PHE A 251 3.05 13.89 -23.29
N LYS A 252 3.11 12.86 -24.15
CA LYS A 252 2.92 12.93 -25.60
C LYS A 252 1.55 13.48 -26.06
N LYS A 253 0.45 13.11 -25.38
CA LYS A 253 -0.91 13.57 -25.72
C LYS A 253 -1.21 14.98 -25.22
N SER A 254 -0.67 15.37 -24.07
CA SER A 254 -0.76 16.74 -23.56
C SER A 254 0.05 17.72 -24.41
N LEU A 255 1.27 17.36 -24.83
CA LEU A 255 2.05 18.12 -25.80
C LEU A 255 1.34 18.23 -27.15
N LEU A 256 0.74 17.14 -27.65
CA LEU A 256 -0.01 17.16 -28.91
C LEU A 256 -1.24 18.08 -28.82
N ALA A 257 -2.00 18.01 -27.74
CA ALA A 257 -3.14 18.90 -27.52
C ALA A 257 -2.70 20.37 -27.41
N THR A 258 -1.61 20.65 -26.69
CA THR A 258 -1.02 22.00 -26.57
C THR A 258 -0.51 22.50 -27.92
N PHE A 259 0.13 21.64 -28.72
CA PHE A 259 0.60 21.97 -30.07
C PHE A 259 -0.57 22.24 -31.02
N ILE A 260 -1.63 21.43 -30.99
CA ILE A 260 -2.86 21.64 -31.76
C ILE A 260 -3.52 22.96 -31.35
N LEU A 261 -3.62 23.25 -30.05
CA LEU A 261 -4.17 24.51 -29.55
C LEU A 261 -3.33 25.72 -30.01
N CYS A 262 -2.00 25.60 -29.99
CA CYS A 262 -1.09 26.62 -30.50
C CYS A 262 -1.29 26.85 -32.01
N LEU A 263 -1.44 25.77 -32.79
CA LEU A 263 -1.73 25.85 -34.23
C LEU A 263 -3.12 26.45 -34.51
N LEU A 264 -4.12 26.18 -33.67
CA LEU A 264 -5.45 26.76 -33.79
C LEU A 264 -5.42 28.26 -33.48
N VAL A 265 -4.75 28.69 -32.41
CA VAL A 265 -4.59 30.12 -32.07
C VAL A 265 -3.87 30.88 -33.20
N VAL A 266 -2.84 30.28 -33.81
CA VAL A 266 -2.13 30.87 -34.97
C VAL A 266 -3.00 30.86 -36.25
N ARG A 267 -3.93 29.90 -36.41
CA ARG A 267 -4.85 29.80 -37.56
C ARG A 267 -6.10 30.69 -37.42
N PHE A 268 -6.49 31.05 -36.20
CA PHE A 268 -7.71 31.81 -35.90
C PHE A 268 -7.47 33.30 -35.61
N ASP A 269 -6.25 33.81 -35.79
CA ASP A 269 -5.98 35.25 -35.83
C ASP A 269 -6.04 35.75 -37.29
N PRO A 270 -7.16 36.36 -37.74
CA PRO A 270 -7.30 36.87 -39.09
C PRO A 270 -6.50 38.16 -39.35
N ALA A 271 -5.71 38.66 -38.39
CA ALA A 271 -5.00 39.94 -38.50
C ALA A 271 -3.46 39.85 -38.58
N SER A 272 -2.82 38.66 -38.58
CA SER A 272 -1.35 38.56 -38.63
C SER A 272 -0.79 37.98 -39.95
N PRO A 273 -0.32 38.82 -40.90
CA PRO A 273 0.35 38.36 -42.12
C PRO A 273 1.83 37.95 -41.91
N SER A 274 2.30 37.74 -40.68
CA SER A 274 3.73 37.57 -40.37
C SER A 274 4.16 36.15 -39.94
N SER A 275 3.26 35.16 -39.90
CA SER A 275 3.59 33.79 -39.45
C SER A 275 4.06 32.82 -40.55
N LEU A 276 3.92 33.19 -41.84
CA LEU A 276 4.42 32.43 -42.99
C LEU A 276 5.93 32.09 -42.96
N PRO A 277 6.86 33.01 -42.62
CA PRO A 277 8.29 32.68 -42.60
C PRO A 277 8.67 31.73 -41.45
N PHE A 278 7.92 31.72 -40.35
CA PHE A 278 8.17 30.80 -39.24
C PHE A 278 7.73 29.37 -39.59
N LEU A 279 6.56 29.20 -40.20
CA LEU A 279 6.08 27.90 -40.68
C LEU A 279 6.98 27.32 -41.78
N CYS A 280 7.49 28.16 -42.70
CA CYS A 280 8.47 27.72 -43.70
C CYS A 280 9.79 27.28 -43.07
N LYS A 281 10.30 28.00 -42.05
CA LYS A 281 11.50 27.58 -41.31
C LYS A 281 11.28 26.28 -40.54
N LEU A 282 10.09 26.06 -39.98
CA LEU A 282 9.76 24.81 -39.30
C LEU A 282 9.68 23.64 -40.29
N ALA A 283 9.05 23.84 -41.45
CA ALA A 283 9.02 22.85 -42.51
C ALA A 283 10.42 22.51 -43.05
N GLN A 284 11.30 23.51 -43.17
CA GLN A 284 12.70 23.31 -43.53
C GLN A 284 13.48 22.54 -42.47
N LEU A 285 13.26 22.82 -41.18
CA LEU A 285 13.86 22.04 -40.08
C LEU A 285 13.39 20.57 -40.09
N PHE A 286 12.10 20.33 -40.34
CA PHE A 286 11.58 18.97 -40.48
C PHE A 286 12.13 18.25 -41.71
N HIS A 287 12.32 18.96 -42.83
CA HIS A 287 12.97 18.40 -44.01
C HIS A 287 14.42 18.03 -43.71
N TRP A 288 15.16 18.90 -43.02
CA TRP A 288 16.56 18.69 -42.68
C TRP A 288 16.75 17.52 -41.69
N ILE A 289 15.89 17.41 -40.67
CA ILE A 289 15.90 16.28 -39.74
C ILE A 289 15.54 14.98 -40.46
N ARG A 290 14.58 15.03 -41.38
CA ARG A 290 14.21 13.87 -42.20
C ARG A 290 15.37 13.43 -43.08
N GLU A 291 16.06 14.34 -43.77
CA GLU A 291 17.25 14.02 -44.55
C GLU A 291 18.39 13.46 -43.68
N ALA A 292 18.62 14.03 -42.49
CA ALA A 292 19.63 13.54 -41.55
C ALA A 292 19.33 12.12 -41.03
N MET A 293 18.05 11.77 -40.85
CA MET A 293 17.65 10.44 -40.42
C MET A 293 17.71 9.40 -41.54
N PHE A 294 17.44 9.78 -42.79
CA PHE A 294 17.49 8.86 -43.93
C PHE A 294 18.87 8.76 -44.60
N SER A 295 19.79 9.69 -44.35
CA SER A 295 21.19 9.60 -44.80
C SER A 295 22.06 8.72 -43.90
N SER A 296 21.56 8.29 -42.72
CA SER A 296 22.21 7.31 -41.85
C SER A 296 21.98 5.84 -42.29
N LEU A 297 21.31 5.60 -43.42
CA LEU A 297 20.88 4.28 -43.88
C LEU A 297 21.40 3.91 -45.29
N TYR A 298 22.44 4.58 -45.78
CA TYR A 298 23.24 4.17 -46.95
C TYR A 298 24.74 4.26 -46.65
#